data_AF-A0A380MVN4-F1
#
_entry.id   AF-A0A380MVN4-F1
#
_cell.length_a   1.000
_cell.length_b   1.000
_cell.length_c   1.000
_cell.angle_alpha   90.00
_cell.angle_beta   90.00
_cell.angle_gamma   90.00
#
_symmetry.space_group_name_H-M   'P 1'
#
loop_
_entity.id
_entity.type
_entity.pdbx_description
1 polymer ?
#
loop_
_entity_poly.entity_id
_entity_poly.type
_entity_poly.pdbx_seq_one_letter_code
_entity_poly.pdbx_strand_id
1 'polypeptide(L)'
;MIQQQKTHPVDKIRENYNDKIKQLHQIFTDPALETFLDKSNSVDPLQSIEDFLDKIDECLLDANDAKYMRAFRRFITELECFKLRAVSKNRKQHVWNPLDECFSDFVNRINDCEIYFTNEPYPTTEIVLAWLDQSC
;
A
#
# COMPACT_ATOMS: atom_id res chain seq x y z
N MET A 1 9.40 -37.41 -18.07
CA MET A 1 9.84 -36.02 -17.83
C MET A 1 8.69 -35.31 -17.15
N ILE A 2 8.83 -34.96 -15.86
CA ILE A 2 7.82 -34.16 -15.18
C ILE A 2 8.02 -32.73 -15.67
N GLN A 3 7.10 -32.22 -16.49
CA GLN A 3 7.03 -30.79 -16.74
C GLN A 3 6.73 -30.14 -15.39
N GLN A 4 7.71 -29.49 -14.78
CA GLN A 4 7.46 -28.55 -13.70
C GLN A 4 6.54 -27.48 -14.27
N GLN A 5 5.30 -27.42 -13.79
CA GLN A 5 4.42 -26.28 -14.09
C GLN A 5 5.15 -25.02 -13.63
N LYS A 6 5.51 -24.15 -14.56
CA LYS A 6 6.02 -22.83 -14.21
C LYS A 6 4.85 -22.05 -13.64
N THR A 7 4.87 -21.81 -12.33
CA THR A 7 3.95 -20.89 -11.65
C THR A 7 3.98 -19.53 -12.33
N HIS A 8 2.82 -18.96 -12.61
CA HIS A 8 2.71 -17.68 -13.27
C HIS A 8 3.35 -16.57 -12.40
N PRO A 9 4.04 -15.56 -12.96
CA PRO A 9 4.66 -14.51 -12.16
C PRO A 9 3.69 -13.76 -11.23
N VAL A 10 2.42 -13.60 -11.64
CA VAL A 10 1.36 -13.01 -10.81
C VAL A 10 1.08 -13.86 -9.56
N ASP A 11 1.00 -15.19 -9.71
CA ASP A 11 0.78 -16.08 -8.57
C ASP A 11 1.92 -15.97 -7.56
N LYS A 12 3.16 -15.87 -8.05
CA LYS A 12 4.34 -15.64 -7.18
C LYS A 12 4.26 -14.31 -6.44
N ILE A 13 3.74 -13.25 -7.07
CA ILE A 13 3.52 -11.96 -6.39
C ILE A 13 2.49 -12.14 -5.27
N ARG A 14 1.36 -12.80 -5.56
CA ARG A 14 0.31 -13.06 -4.57
C ARG A 14 0.86 -13.85 -3.38
N GLU A 15 1.63 -14.89 -3.63
CA GLU A 15 2.28 -15.69 -2.59
C GLU A 15 3.28 -14.86 -1.78
N ASN A 16 4.21 -14.17 -2.44
CA ASN A 16 5.30 -13.46 -1.77
C ASN A 16 4.84 -12.23 -0.97
N TYR A 17 3.75 -11.58 -1.38
CA TYR A 17 3.29 -10.34 -0.76
C TYR A 17 1.92 -10.43 -0.11
N ASN A 18 1.34 -11.63 0.03
CA ASN A 18 0.02 -11.84 0.64
C ASN A 18 -0.16 -11.07 1.95
N ASP A 19 0.80 -11.18 2.87
CA ASP A 19 0.66 -10.57 4.20
C ASP A 19 0.82 -9.05 4.15
N LYS A 20 1.67 -8.54 3.23
CA LYS A 20 1.82 -7.10 2.99
C LYS A 20 0.55 -6.51 2.37
N ILE A 21 -0.08 -7.22 1.44
CA ILE A 21 -1.36 -6.82 0.84
C ILE A 21 -2.46 -6.80 1.91
N LYS A 22 -2.54 -7.84 2.75
CA LYS A 22 -3.48 -7.88 3.90
C LYS A 22 -3.23 -6.74 4.88
N GLN A 23 -1.97 -6.47 5.21
CA GLN A 23 -1.60 -5.39 6.12
C GLN A 23 -2.00 -4.02 5.56
N LEU A 24 -1.76 -3.75 4.27
CA LEU A 24 -2.23 -2.52 3.61
C LEU A 24 -3.75 -2.39 3.69
N HIS A 25 -4.47 -3.46 3.36
CA HIS A 25 -5.92 -3.44 3.46
C HIS A 25 -6.39 -3.10 4.88
N GLN A 26 -5.80 -3.72 5.91
CA GLN A 26 -6.14 -3.44 7.31
C GLN A 26 -5.83 -2.00 7.72
N ILE A 27 -4.69 -1.45 7.31
CA ILE A 27 -4.30 -0.07 7.64
C ILE A 27 -5.31 0.94 7.10
N PHE A 28 -5.73 0.76 5.84
CA PHE A 28 -6.58 1.73 5.13
C PHE A 28 -8.08 1.43 5.24
N THR A 29 -8.46 0.37 5.95
CA THR A 29 -9.84 0.09 6.38
C THR A 29 -10.01 0.23 7.89
N ASP A 30 -9.08 0.91 8.58
CA ASP A 30 -9.23 1.24 10.00
C ASP A 30 -10.53 2.05 10.18
N PRO A 31 -11.49 1.58 11.01
CA PRO A 31 -12.75 2.28 11.21
C PRO A 31 -12.56 3.72 11.69
N ALA A 32 -11.51 4.00 12.47
CA ALA A 32 -11.19 5.35 12.89
C ALA A 32 -10.85 6.21 11.68
N LEU A 33 -10.09 5.69 10.70
CA LEU A 33 -9.74 6.42 9.48
C LEU A 33 -10.99 6.72 8.64
N GLU A 34 -11.89 5.75 8.50
CA GLU A 34 -13.15 5.91 7.77
C GLU A 34 -14.02 7.04 8.35
N THR A 35 -13.97 7.31 9.66
CA THR A 35 -14.72 8.42 10.25
C THR A 35 -14.23 9.80 9.83
N PHE A 36 -12.96 9.92 9.40
CA PHE A 36 -12.37 11.18 8.94
C PHE A 36 -12.36 11.29 7.41
N LEU A 37 -12.47 10.18 6.69
CA LEU A 37 -12.55 10.18 5.23
C LEU A 37 -13.98 10.44 4.78
N ASP A 38 -14.19 11.51 4.00
CA ASP A 38 -15.42 11.64 3.23
C ASP A 38 -15.56 10.47 2.25
N LYS A 39 -16.79 10.06 1.94
CA LYS A 39 -17.06 8.96 0.99
C LYS A 39 -16.46 9.18 -0.41
N SER A 40 -16.15 10.42 -0.78
CA SER A 40 -15.48 10.76 -2.04
C SER A 40 -13.96 10.56 -2.02
N ASN A 41 -13.39 10.28 -0.85
CA ASN A 41 -11.95 10.25 -0.58
C ASN A 41 -11.48 8.86 -0.10
N SER A 42 -12.33 7.83 -0.17
CA SER A 42 -11.95 6.48 0.22
C SER A 42 -10.92 5.92 -0.76
N VAL A 43 -9.80 5.44 -0.24
CA VAL A 43 -8.74 4.80 -1.03
C VAL A 43 -8.73 3.32 -0.69
N ASP A 44 -9.06 2.48 -1.66
CA ASP A 44 -9.00 1.02 -1.49
C ASP A 44 -7.72 0.49 -2.14
N PRO A 45 -6.64 0.27 -1.36
CA PRO A 45 -5.41 -0.29 -1.91
C PRO A 45 -5.58 -1.72 -2.40
N LEU A 46 -6.52 -2.50 -1.83
CA LEU A 46 -6.72 -3.89 -2.24
C LEU A 46 -7.30 -3.95 -3.65
N GLN A 47 -8.38 -3.21 -3.90
CA GLN A 47 -8.96 -3.13 -5.25
C GLN A 47 -7.95 -2.62 -6.28
N SER A 48 -7.15 -1.61 -5.91
CA SER A 48 -6.10 -1.06 -6.79
C SER A 48 -5.04 -2.12 -7.14
N ILE A 49 -4.64 -2.94 -6.17
CA ILE A 49 -3.67 -4.03 -6.37
C ILE A 49 -4.26 -5.13 -7.26
N GLU A 50 -5.50 -5.54 -7.03
CA GLU A 50 -6.17 -6.55 -7.87
C GLU A 50 -6.29 -6.08 -9.32
N ASP A 51 -6.75 -4.84 -9.53
CA ASP A 51 -6.84 -4.23 -10.86
C ASP A 51 -5.49 -4.19 -11.59
N PHE A 52 -4.40 -3.96 -10.85
CA PHE A 52 -3.05 -3.98 -11.40
C PHE A 52 -2.63 -5.40 -11.80
N LEU A 53 -2.84 -6.38 -10.91
CA LEU A 53 -2.47 -7.78 -11.16
C LEU A 53 -3.26 -8.39 -12.32
N ASP A 54 -4.50 -7.97 -12.54
CA ASP A 54 -5.33 -8.42 -13.66
C ASP A 54 -4.85 -7.86 -15.02
N LYS A 55 -4.20 -6.70 -15.02
CA LYS A 55 -3.79 -5.99 -16.25
C LYS A 55 -2.30 -6.07 -16.55
N ILE A 56 -1.49 -6.52 -15.60
CA ILE A 56 -0.03 -6.47 -15.73
C ILE A 56 0.48 -7.33 -16.90
N ASP A 57 -0.21 -8.42 -17.23
CA ASP A 57 0.14 -9.30 -18.36
C ASP A 57 0.03 -8.59 -19.71
N GLU A 58 -0.95 -7.70 -19.86
CA GLU A 58 -1.12 -6.89 -21.08
C GLU A 58 0.06 -5.91 -21.26
N CYS A 59 0.67 -5.49 -20.16
CA CYS A 59 1.77 -4.54 -20.14
C CYS A 59 3.16 -5.20 -20.25
N LEU A 60 3.30 -6.45 -19.79
CA LEU A 60 4.57 -7.16 -19.62
C LEU A 60 4.64 -8.45 -20.44
N LEU A 61 4.17 -8.40 -21.70
CA LEU A 61 4.26 -9.52 -22.64
C LEU A 61 5.68 -10.13 -22.68
N ASP A 62 5.76 -11.45 -22.48
CA ASP A 62 7.00 -12.25 -22.45
C ASP A 62 8.08 -11.78 -21.43
N ALA A 63 7.68 -11.03 -20.40
CA ALA A 63 8.58 -10.62 -19.34
C ALA A 63 8.92 -11.78 -18.38
N ASN A 64 10.09 -11.71 -17.77
CA ASN A 64 10.49 -12.66 -16.73
C ASN A 64 9.97 -12.24 -15.35
N ASP A 65 10.02 -13.15 -14.39
CA ASP A 65 9.60 -12.93 -12.99
C ASP A 65 10.19 -11.64 -12.39
N ALA A 66 11.46 -11.33 -12.66
CA ALA A 66 12.12 -10.16 -12.10
C ALA A 66 11.50 -8.83 -12.57
N LYS A 67 10.99 -8.77 -13.80
CA LYS A 67 10.27 -7.60 -14.32
C LYS A 67 8.91 -7.45 -13.64
N TYR A 68 8.16 -8.54 -13.45
CA TYR A 68 6.89 -8.53 -12.71
C TYR A 68 7.08 -8.04 -11.28
N MET A 69 8.06 -8.60 -10.56
CA MET A 69 8.37 -8.19 -9.19
C MET A 69 8.75 -6.72 -9.11
N ARG A 70 9.55 -6.22 -10.07
CA ARG A 70 9.93 -4.80 -10.12
C ARG A 70 8.73 -3.89 -10.39
N ALA A 71 7.87 -4.28 -11.35
CA ALA A 71 6.67 -3.53 -11.69
C ALA A 71 5.69 -3.47 -10.51
N PHE A 72 5.47 -4.59 -9.83
CA PHE A 72 4.65 -4.64 -8.62
C PHE A 72 5.20 -3.77 -7.49
N ARG A 73 6.49 -3.89 -7.16
CA ARG A 73 7.13 -3.05 -6.12
C ARG A 73 7.00 -1.57 -6.43
N ARG A 74 7.18 -1.18 -7.70
CA ARG A 74 6.99 0.20 -8.15
C ARG A 74 5.52 0.63 -7.99
N PHE A 75 4.58 -0.20 -8.44
CA PHE A 75 3.16 0.08 -8.31
C PHE A 75 2.76 0.33 -6.84
N ILE A 76 3.21 -0.51 -5.91
CA ILE A 76 2.93 -0.32 -4.48
C ILE A 76 3.43 1.05 -3.99
N THR A 77 4.63 1.49 -4.39
CA THR A 77 5.16 2.80 -3.98
C THR A 77 4.38 4.00 -4.55
N GLU A 78 3.58 3.78 -5.58
CA GLU A 78 2.78 4.79 -6.27
C GLU A 78 1.30 4.76 -5.87
N LEU A 79 0.89 3.85 -4.97
CA LEU A 79 -0.49 3.73 -4.50
C LEU A 79 -1.01 5.05 -3.93
N GLU A 80 -2.24 5.39 -4.31
CA GLU A 80 -2.89 6.63 -3.89
C GLU A 80 -3.10 6.70 -2.38
N CYS A 81 -3.22 5.57 -1.69
CA CYS A 81 -3.36 5.55 -0.24
C CYS A 81 -2.15 6.19 0.48
N PHE A 82 -0.95 6.14 -0.10
CA PHE A 82 0.24 6.81 0.44
C PHE A 82 0.27 8.33 0.20
N LYS A 83 -0.64 8.85 -0.62
CA LYS A 83 -0.87 10.29 -0.78
C LYS A 83 -1.77 10.85 0.32
N LEU A 84 -2.40 9.99 1.12
CA LEU A 84 -3.15 10.40 2.28
C LEU A 84 -2.20 10.89 3.39
N ARG A 85 -2.46 12.09 3.89
CA ARG A 85 -1.76 12.66 5.05
C ARG A 85 -2.73 12.82 6.18
N ALA A 86 -2.27 12.41 7.37
CA ALA A 86 -2.90 12.79 8.62
C ALA A 86 -1.87 13.48 9.51
N VAL A 87 -2.22 14.64 10.04
CA VAL A 87 -1.34 15.47 10.87
C VAL A 87 -2.07 15.99 12.09
N SER A 88 -1.34 16.25 13.17
CA SER A 88 -1.92 16.97 14.31
C SER A 88 -2.12 18.45 13.98
N LYS A 89 -3.34 18.97 14.21
CA LYS A 89 -3.63 20.42 14.05
C LYS A 89 -2.83 21.27 15.03
N ASN A 90 -2.62 20.75 16.24
CA ASN A 90 -1.94 21.44 17.34
C ASN A 90 -0.41 21.33 17.26
N ARG A 91 0.09 20.31 16.58
CA ARG A 91 1.53 20.02 16.47
C ARG A 91 1.84 19.45 15.08
N LYS A 92 1.99 20.34 14.09
CA LYS A 92 2.28 19.97 12.68
C LYS A 92 3.53 19.11 12.47
N GLN A 93 4.34 18.87 13.51
CA GLN A 93 5.49 17.97 13.47
C GLN A 93 5.12 16.47 13.62
N HIS A 94 3.88 16.15 14.04
CA HIS A 94 3.42 14.76 14.12
C HIS A 94 2.58 14.41 12.90
N VAL A 95 3.18 13.65 11.98
CA VAL A 95 2.55 13.08 10.78
C VAL A 95 2.36 11.59 11.02
N TRP A 96 1.15 11.09 10.74
CA TRP A 96 0.87 9.66 10.80
C TRP A 96 1.67 8.90 9.74
N ASN A 97 2.41 7.89 10.18
CA ASN A 97 3.05 6.94 9.29
C ASN A 97 2.23 5.64 9.24
N PRO A 98 1.52 5.36 8.12
CA PRO A 98 0.67 4.17 8.01
C PRO A 98 1.43 2.84 8.11
N LEU A 99 2.75 2.83 7.89
CA LEU A 99 3.58 1.63 7.97
C LEU A 99 4.23 1.43 9.35
N ASP A 100 4.06 2.38 10.28
CA ASP A 100 4.68 2.36 11.62
C ASP A 100 3.65 2.23 12.75
N GLU A 101 2.48 2.88 12.63
CA GLU A 101 1.42 2.82 13.64
C GLU A 101 0.01 2.75 13.00
N CYS A 102 -0.93 2.10 13.70
CA CYS A 102 -2.35 2.13 13.32
C CYS A 102 -2.92 3.55 13.43
N PHE A 103 -3.91 3.88 12.60
CA PHE A 103 -4.49 5.23 12.59
C PHE A 103 -5.20 5.55 13.92
N SER A 104 -5.92 4.59 14.47
CA SER A 104 -6.54 4.65 15.79
C SER A 104 -5.58 5.05 16.91
N ASP A 105 -4.37 4.48 16.95
CA ASP A 105 -3.34 4.83 17.94
C ASP A 105 -2.83 6.26 17.75
N PHE A 106 -2.63 6.66 16.49
CA PHE A 106 -2.22 8.02 16.15
C PHE A 106 -3.24 9.05 16.66
N VAL A 107 -4.52 8.89 16.33
CA VAL A 107 -5.57 9.86 16.72
C VAL A 107 -5.77 9.92 18.23
N ASN A 108 -5.70 8.78 18.93
CA ASN A 108 -5.77 8.71 20.39
C ASN A 108 -4.64 9.51 21.07
N ARG A 109 -3.47 9.59 20.43
CA ARG A 109 -2.31 10.32 20.94
C ARG A 109 -2.39 11.84 20.69
N ILE A 110 -2.97 12.28 19.56
CA ILE A 110 -2.91 13.69 19.13
C ILE A 110 -4.17 14.51 19.42
N ASN A 111 -5.31 13.86 19.75
CA ASN A 111 -6.63 14.43 20.08
C ASN A 111 -7.31 15.30 19.00
N ASP A 112 -6.57 15.93 18.08
CA ASP A 112 -7.12 16.75 16.99
C ASP A 112 -6.28 16.58 15.72
N CYS A 113 -6.90 15.95 14.72
CA CYS A 113 -6.30 15.53 13.46
C CYS A 113 -6.89 16.30 12.28
N GLU A 114 -6.07 16.54 11.27
CA GLU A 114 -6.46 16.98 9.93
C GLU A 114 -6.00 15.94 8.91
N ILE A 115 -6.88 15.61 7.95
CA ILE A 115 -6.59 14.69 6.86
C ILE A 115 -6.70 15.43 5.53
N TYR A 116 -5.72 15.21 4.64
CA TYR A 116 -5.72 15.77 3.30
C TYR A 116 -4.87 14.92 2.34
N PHE A 117 -4.98 15.16 1.04
CA PHE A 117 -4.16 14.50 0.03
C PHE A 117 -2.98 15.36 -0.40
N THR A 118 -1.87 14.71 -0.72
CA THR A 118 -0.67 15.34 -1.28
C THR A 118 -0.27 14.73 -2.61
N ASN A 119 0.45 15.49 -3.43
CA ASN A 119 1.00 14.95 -4.68
C ASN A 119 2.15 13.97 -4.43
N GLU A 120 2.89 14.17 -3.34
CA GLU A 120 4.01 13.32 -2.95
C GLU A 120 3.53 12.20 -2.02
N PRO A 121 3.97 10.94 -2.21
CA PRO A 121 3.65 9.85 -1.29
C PRO A 121 4.45 9.96 0.01
N TYR A 122 3.88 9.50 1.12
CA TYR A 122 4.61 9.23 2.35
C TYR A 122 3.95 8.07 3.10
N PRO A 123 4.74 7.13 3.63
CA PRO A 123 6.21 7.15 3.76
C PRO A 123 6.95 7.14 2.43
N THR A 124 8.21 7.60 2.42
CA THR A 124 8.96 7.74 1.16
C THR A 124 9.12 6.40 0.46
N THR A 125 9.41 6.44 -0.85
CA THR A 125 9.62 5.25 -1.67
C THR A 125 10.62 4.28 -1.04
N GLU A 126 11.71 4.76 -0.46
CA GLU A 126 12.72 3.92 0.20
C GLU A 126 12.15 3.19 1.42
N ILE A 127 11.30 3.86 2.21
CA ILE A 127 10.65 3.26 3.38
C ILE A 127 9.65 2.19 2.96
N VAL A 128 8.83 2.48 1.95
CA VAL A 128 7.86 1.51 1.42
C VAL A 128 8.57 0.28 0.85
N LEU A 129 9.65 0.48 0.08
CA LEU A 129 10.46 -0.62 -0.46
C LEU A 129 11.14 -1.44 0.64
N ALA A 130 11.68 -0.78 1.67
CA ALA A 130 12.27 -1.47 2.81
C ALA A 130 11.23 -2.29 3.58
N TRP A 131 10.02 -1.75 3.76
CA TRP A 131 8.91 -2.46 4.38
C TRP A 131 8.44 -3.67 3.55
N LEU A 132 8.44 -3.57 2.22
CA LEU A 132 8.15 -4.71 1.32
C LEU A 132 9.23 -5.81 1.40
N ASP A 133 10.48 -5.43 1.63
CA ASP A 133 11.61 -6.36 1.72
C ASP A 133 11.74 -7.02 3.10
N GLN A 134 11.05 -6.52 4.12
CA GLN A 134 10.94 -7.17 5.42
C GLN A 134 10.17 -8.49 5.26
N SER A 135 10.86 -9.61 5.46
CA SER A 135 10.33 -10.96 5.30
C SER A 135 9.04 -11.16 6.10
N CYS A 136 8.04 -11.78 5.47
CA CYS A 136 6.96 -12.48 6.17
C CYS A 136 7.51 -13.74 6.85
#